data_AF-A0A2G7I0V9-F1
#
_entry.id   AF-A0A2G7I0V9-F1
#
_cell.length_a   1.000
_cell.length_b   1.000
_cell.length_c   1.000
_cell.angle_alpha   90.00
_cell.angle_beta   90.00
_cell.angle_gamma   90.00
#
_symmetry.space_group_name_H-M   'P 1'
#
loop_
_entity.id
_entity.type
_entity.pdbx_description
1 polymer ?
#
loop_
_entity_poly.entity_id
_entity_poly.type
_entity_poly.pdbx_seq_one_letter_code
_entity_poly.pdbx_strand_id
1 'polypeptide(L)'
;MKQSFIKIGEGLTDLFEFTTLIEYNHKRINRIVYFHTPHSEKQLSSVAIIMNPTAEKHFQAMYIMTNALKYPYPEGNKKFNMINSAAENYDIPVVGIDVQPPDVYPDLELYFNYLISVLRLQRWIPPLQ
;
A
#
# COMPACT_ATOMS: atom_id res chain seq x y z
N MET A 1 13.44 1.06 15.23
CA MET A 1 12.14 1.68 14.83
C MET A 1 11.14 0.60 14.43
N LYS A 2 9.91 0.59 14.95
CA LYS A 2 8.88 -0.38 14.53
C LYS A 2 8.27 0.05 13.19
N GLN A 3 8.27 -0.84 12.20
CA GLN A 3 7.61 -0.66 10.91
C GLN A 3 6.49 -1.68 10.82
N SER A 4 5.25 -1.25 10.59
CA SER A 4 4.12 -2.19 10.59
C SER A 4 3.05 -1.79 9.60
N PHE A 5 2.50 -2.82 8.96
CA PHE A 5 1.28 -2.69 8.19
C PHE A 5 0.08 -2.59 9.13
N ILE A 6 -0.85 -1.69 8.81
CA ILE A 6 -2.13 -1.52 9.47
C ILE A 6 -3.19 -1.74 8.41
N LYS A 7 -3.89 -2.88 8.48
CA LYS A 7 -4.91 -3.23 7.50
C LYS A 7 -6.16 -2.38 7.73
N ILE A 8 -6.60 -1.68 6.69
CA ILE A 8 -7.87 -0.95 6.67
C ILE A 8 -8.99 -1.93 6.30
N GLY A 9 -8.82 -2.65 5.19
CA GLY A 9 -9.82 -3.58 4.67
C GLY A 9 -9.54 -4.00 3.23
N GLU A 10 -10.59 -4.31 2.47
CA GLU A 10 -10.51 -4.86 1.10
C GLU A 10 -11.61 -4.27 0.17
N GLY A 11 -12.64 -3.66 0.74
CA GLY A 11 -13.91 -3.34 0.10
C GLY A 11 -13.98 -1.94 -0.52
N LEU A 12 -15.21 -1.51 -0.82
CA LEU A 12 -15.49 -0.17 -1.34
C LEU A 12 -15.58 0.87 -0.22
N THR A 13 -16.14 0.52 0.95
CA THR A 13 -16.18 1.43 2.10
C THR A 13 -14.77 1.82 2.55
N ASP A 14 -13.88 0.84 2.60
CA ASP A 14 -12.46 1.01 2.96
C ASP A 14 -11.72 1.97 2.02
N LEU A 15 -12.15 2.09 0.76
CA LEU A 15 -11.58 3.02 -0.21
C LEU A 15 -11.79 4.47 0.23
N PHE A 16 -12.97 4.79 0.77
CA PHE A 16 -13.25 6.14 1.24
C PHE A 16 -12.39 6.50 2.44
N GLU A 17 -12.20 5.58 3.39
CA GLU A 17 -11.26 5.77 4.50
C GLU A 17 -9.81 5.92 3.99
N PHE A 18 -9.41 5.10 3.01
CA PHE A 18 -8.08 5.21 2.40
C PHE A 18 -7.85 6.58 1.75
N THR A 19 -8.82 7.12 1.02
CA THR A 19 -8.72 8.46 0.43
C THR A 19 -8.75 9.56 1.47
N THR A 20 -9.52 9.40 2.55
CA THR A 20 -9.52 10.33 3.69
C THR A 20 -8.15 10.36 4.37
N LEU A 21 -7.51 9.20 4.55
CA LEU A 21 -6.15 9.15 5.08
C LEU A 21 -5.15 9.90 4.19
N ILE A 22 -5.30 9.83 2.86
CA ILE A 22 -4.50 10.64 1.93
C ILE A 22 -4.72 12.13 2.19
N GLU A 23 -5.96 12.59 2.15
CA GLU A 23 -6.33 14.00 2.33
C GLU A 23 -5.80 14.59 3.65
N TYR A 24 -6.03 13.91 4.77
CA TYR A 24 -5.69 14.46 6.08
C TYR A 24 -4.23 14.25 6.49
N ASN A 25 -3.52 13.29 5.89
CA ASN A 25 -2.14 12.97 6.25
C ASN A 25 -1.11 13.26 5.16
N HIS A 26 -1.47 13.85 4.01
CA HIS A 26 -0.60 14.08 2.86
C HIS A 26 0.81 14.57 3.22
N LYS A 27 0.95 15.51 4.17
CA LYS A 27 2.26 16.06 4.60
C LYS A 27 3.22 15.02 5.19
N ARG A 28 2.68 13.92 5.72
CA ARG A 28 3.47 12.83 6.30
C ARG A 28 3.56 11.62 5.37
N ILE A 29 2.76 11.56 4.32
CA ILE A 29 2.84 10.46 3.35
C ILE A 29 4.16 10.54 2.60
N ASN A 30 4.88 9.44 2.54
CA ASN A 30 6.08 9.31 1.72
C ASN A 30 5.73 8.95 0.28
N ARG A 31 4.84 7.97 0.11
CA ARG A 31 4.37 7.46 -1.19
C ARG A 31 3.17 6.54 -1.02
N ILE A 32 2.50 6.25 -2.13
CA ILE A 32 1.54 5.16 -2.25
C ILE A 32 2.17 4.04 -3.09
N VAL A 33 1.98 2.80 -2.65
CA VAL A 33 2.54 1.61 -3.29
C VAL A 33 1.42 0.64 -3.65
N TYR A 34 1.34 0.28 -4.93
CA TYR A 34 0.55 -0.85 -5.38
C TYR A 34 1.37 -2.14 -5.36
N PHE A 35 0.76 -3.20 -4.84
CA PHE A 35 1.30 -4.56 -4.83
C PHE A 35 0.44 -5.43 -5.75
N HIS A 36 0.93 -5.66 -6.95
CA HIS A 36 0.23 -6.33 -8.02
C HIS A 36 0.47 -7.83 -7.99
N THR A 37 -0.55 -8.61 -8.37
CA THR A 37 -0.45 -10.08 -8.43
C THR A 37 -0.92 -10.58 -9.80
N PRO A 38 -0.31 -10.11 -10.92
CA PRO A 38 -0.82 -10.36 -12.28
C PRO A 38 -0.81 -11.85 -12.66
N HIS A 39 0.00 -12.66 -11.99
CA HIS A 39 0.09 -14.10 -12.21
C HIS A 39 -0.78 -14.95 -11.26
N SER A 40 -1.55 -14.31 -10.36
CA SER A 40 -2.50 -15.00 -9.50
C SER A 40 -3.80 -15.32 -10.26
N GLU A 41 -4.55 -16.32 -9.80
CA GLU A 41 -5.85 -16.68 -10.39
C GLU A 41 -6.83 -15.50 -10.42
N LYS A 42 -6.84 -14.69 -9.34
CA LYS A 42 -7.77 -13.57 -9.19
C LYS A 42 -7.27 -12.26 -9.79
N GLN A 43 -5.98 -12.16 -10.11
CA GLN A 43 -5.31 -10.97 -10.63
C GLN A 43 -5.73 -9.70 -9.89
N LEU A 44 -5.46 -9.66 -8.58
CA LEU A 44 -5.82 -8.52 -7.73
C LEU A 44 -4.61 -7.64 -7.44
N SER A 45 -4.86 -6.46 -6.90
CA SER A 45 -3.84 -5.54 -6.41
C SER A 45 -4.21 -5.05 -5.02
N SER A 46 -3.25 -5.14 -4.12
CA SER A 46 -3.29 -4.43 -2.83
C SER A 46 -2.70 -3.03 -3.00
N VAL A 47 -3.02 -2.11 -2.11
CA VAL A 47 -2.49 -0.74 -2.14
C VAL A 47 -2.19 -0.26 -0.73
N ALA A 48 -1.05 0.41 -0.55
CA ALA A 48 -0.65 0.92 0.75
C ALA A 48 -0.18 2.38 0.71
N ILE A 49 -0.54 3.13 1.75
CA ILE A 49 0.05 4.43 2.08
C ILE A 49 1.28 4.17 2.96
N ILE A 50 2.45 4.56 2.49
CA ILE A 50 3.69 4.49 3.25
C ILE A 50 3.91 5.84 3.93
N MET A 51 3.84 5.88 5.26
CA MET A 51 4.09 7.10 6.01
C MET A 51 5.59 7.33 6.19
N ASN A 52 6.01 8.58 6.29
CA ASN A 52 7.29 8.91 6.91
C ASN A 52 7.28 8.46 8.40
N PRO A 53 8.44 8.06 8.95
CA PRO A 53 8.58 7.79 10.38
C PRO A 53 7.98 8.89 11.26
N THR A 54 7.52 8.54 12.47
CA THR A 54 7.16 9.54 13.49
C THR A 54 8.37 10.42 13.81
N ALA A 55 8.14 11.61 14.39
CA ALA A 55 9.18 12.58 14.69
C ALA A 55 10.36 11.97 15.48
N GLU A 56 10.06 11.13 16.47
CA GLU A 56 11.06 10.43 17.31
C GLU A 56 11.53 9.09 16.70
N LYS A 57 11.11 8.77 15.47
CA LYS A 57 11.46 7.53 14.74
C LYS A 57 11.16 6.24 15.52
N HIS A 58 10.18 6.28 16.41
CA HIS A 58 9.73 5.08 17.12
C HIS A 58 8.86 4.18 16.22
N PHE A 59 8.08 4.78 15.31
CA PHE A 59 7.12 4.05 14.50
C PHE A 59 7.02 4.57 13.05
N GLN A 60 6.84 3.67 12.10
CA GLN A 60 6.47 3.97 10.72
C GLN A 60 5.25 3.15 10.33
N ALA A 61 4.13 3.85 10.10
CA ALA A 61 2.87 3.23 9.72
C ALA A 61 2.83 2.98 8.20
N MET A 62 2.29 1.83 7.81
CA MET A 62 1.96 1.53 6.42
C MET A 62 0.49 1.08 6.37
N TYR A 63 -0.41 1.96 5.97
CA TYR A 63 -1.83 1.62 5.92
C TYR A 63 -2.14 0.89 4.62
N ILE A 64 -2.75 -0.29 4.68
CA ILE A 64 -2.94 -1.15 3.50
C ILE A 64 -4.38 -1.58 3.33
N MET A 65 -4.86 -1.54 2.09
CA MET A 65 -6.01 -2.34 1.66
C MET A 65 -5.51 -3.57 0.90
N THR A 66 -5.81 -4.77 1.38
CA THR A 66 -5.39 -6.02 0.75
C THR A 66 -6.38 -6.44 -0.33
N ASN A 67 -5.90 -6.96 -1.47
CA ASN A 67 -6.76 -7.41 -2.58
C ASN A 67 -7.83 -6.37 -3.01
N ALA A 68 -7.49 -5.09 -2.89
CA ALA A 68 -8.39 -3.96 -2.90
C ALA A 68 -9.08 -3.70 -4.26
N LEU A 69 -8.39 -3.99 -5.36
CA LEU A 69 -8.87 -3.75 -6.72
C LEU A 69 -8.41 -4.86 -7.66
N LYS A 70 -9.10 -4.99 -8.80
CA LYS A 70 -8.57 -5.79 -9.92
C LYS A 70 -7.25 -5.19 -10.40
N TYR A 71 -6.35 -6.03 -10.89
CA TYR A 71 -5.10 -5.58 -11.52
C TYR A 71 -5.42 -4.50 -12.57
N PRO A 72 -4.86 -3.29 -12.45
CA PRO A 72 -5.35 -2.14 -13.20
C PRO A 72 -4.75 -2.00 -14.60
N TYR A 73 -3.94 -2.95 -15.08
CA TYR A 73 -3.32 -2.85 -16.39
C TYR A 73 -3.86 -3.90 -17.37
N PRO A 74 -4.06 -3.53 -18.65
CA PRO A 74 -3.86 -2.20 -19.24
C PRO A 74 -5.07 -1.25 -19.10
N GLU A 75 -6.21 -1.74 -18.60
CA GLU A 75 -7.53 -1.10 -18.78
C GLU A 75 -7.89 -0.05 -17.71
N GLY A 76 -7.15 0.00 -16.59
CA GLY A 76 -7.50 0.78 -15.41
C GLY A 76 -8.71 0.22 -14.66
N ASN A 77 -9.06 0.86 -13.54
CA ASN A 77 -10.37 0.67 -12.90
C ASN A 77 -10.73 1.87 -12.02
N LYS A 78 -12.02 2.00 -11.66
CA LYS A 78 -12.51 3.15 -10.88
C LYS A 78 -11.77 3.34 -9.55
N LYS A 79 -11.50 2.25 -8.81
CA LYS A 79 -10.77 2.32 -7.53
C LYS A 79 -9.34 2.82 -7.74
N PHE A 80 -8.65 2.31 -8.76
CA PHE A 80 -7.32 2.77 -9.15
C PHE A 80 -7.32 4.28 -9.44
N ASN A 81 -8.24 4.74 -10.28
CA ASN A 81 -8.34 6.15 -10.65
C ASN A 81 -8.63 7.04 -9.43
N MET A 82 -9.55 6.64 -8.55
CA MET A 82 -9.88 7.41 -7.33
C MET A 82 -8.66 7.60 -6.42
N ILE A 83 -7.87 6.55 -6.21
CA ILE A 83 -6.65 6.64 -5.38
C ILE A 83 -5.60 7.53 -6.04
N ASN A 84 -5.37 7.35 -7.34
CA ASN A 84 -4.36 8.13 -8.06
C ASN A 84 -4.72 9.61 -8.14
N SER A 85 -5.99 9.96 -8.39
CA SER A 85 -6.44 11.34 -8.35
C SER A 85 -6.32 11.95 -6.95
N ALA A 86 -6.60 11.17 -5.89
CA ALA A 86 -6.38 11.64 -4.52
C ALA A 86 -4.90 11.88 -4.23
N ALA A 87 -4.00 11.04 -4.73
CA ALA A 87 -2.55 11.20 -4.59
C ALA A 87 -2.03 12.43 -5.36
N GLU A 88 -2.51 12.61 -6.59
CA GLU A 88 -2.16 13.70 -7.50
C GLU A 88 -2.50 15.08 -6.91
N ASN A 89 -3.64 15.20 -6.23
CA ASN A 89 -4.05 16.44 -5.56
C ASN A 89 -3.04 16.97 -4.52
N TYR A 90 -2.14 16.12 -4.02
CA TYR A 90 -1.14 16.48 -3.01
C TYR A 90 0.30 16.15 -3.43
N ASP A 91 0.55 15.95 -4.73
CA ASP A 91 1.86 15.61 -5.29
C ASP A 91 2.51 14.37 -4.64
N ILE A 92 1.70 13.39 -4.23
CA ILE A 92 2.19 12.18 -3.57
C ILE A 92 2.71 11.21 -4.63
N PRO A 93 3.96 10.73 -4.52
CA PRO A 93 4.48 9.72 -5.44
C PRO A 93 3.69 8.42 -5.36
N VAL A 94 3.30 7.90 -6.52
CA VAL A 94 2.65 6.59 -6.66
C VAL A 94 3.59 5.65 -7.40
N VAL A 95 3.80 4.45 -6.86
CA VAL A 95 4.62 3.40 -7.49
C VAL A 95 3.90 2.06 -7.44
N GLY A 96 4.31 1.12 -8.29
CA GLY A 96 3.77 -0.24 -8.34
C GLY A 96 4.89 -1.28 -8.41
N ILE A 97 4.62 -2.47 -7.87
CA ILE A 97 5.52 -3.62 -7.94
C ILE A 97 4.72 -4.93 -7.98
N ASP A 98 5.19 -5.89 -8.75
CA ASP A 98 4.65 -7.24 -8.79
C ASP A 98 5.15 -8.07 -7.60
N VAL A 99 4.23 -8.78 -6.94
CA VAL A 99 4.50 -9.59 -5.75
C VAL A 99 3.72 -10.89 -5.78
N GLN A 100 4.06 -11.81 -4.87
CA GLN A 100 3.24 -12.99 -4.59
C GLN A 100 1.90 -12.58 -3.96
N PRO A 101 0.79 -13.25 -4.27
CA PRO A 101 -0.51 -12.95 -3.68
C PRO A 101 -0.59 -13.38 -2.22
N PRO A 102 -1.49 -12.78 -1.40
CA PRO A 102 -1.55 -13.05 0.04
C PRO A 102 -1.97 -14.48 0.38
N ASP A 103 -2.65 -15.19 -0.51
CA ASP A 103 -3.16 -16.55 -0.33
C ASP A 103 -2.08 -17.65 -0.40
N VAL A 104 -0.86 -17.35 -0.87
CA VAL A 104 0.26 -18.30 -0.78
C VAL A 104 0.91 -18.32 0.61
N TYR A 105 0.51 -17.42 1.50
CA TYR A 105 1.03 -17.31 2.85
C TYR A 105 0.03 -17.90 3.86
N PRO A 106 0.50 -18.58 4.92
CA PRO A 106 -0.39 -19.13 5.96
C PRO A 106 -1.24 -18.09 6.69
N ASP A 107 -0.72 -16.87 6.83
CA ASP A 107 -1.39 -15.76 7.48
C ASP A 107 -0.93 -14.40 6.89
N LEU A 108 -1.67 -13.34 7.23
CA LEU A 108 -1.37 -11.99 6.76
C LEU A 108 -0.12 -11.38 7.40
N GLU A 109 0.30 -11.85 8.57
CA GLU A 109 1.51 -11.32 9.23
C GLU A 109 2.76 -11.73 8.45
N LEU A 110 2.83 -12.99 8.01
CA LEU A 110 3.88 -13.48 7.12
C LEU A 110 3.87 -12.77 5.76
N TYR A 111 2.69 -12.55 5.17
CA TYR A 111 2.56 -11.76 3.96
C TYR A 111 3.08 -10.34 4.14
N PHE A 112 2.75 -9.69 5.26
CA PHE A 112 3.23 -8.34 5.58
C PHE A 112 4.74 -8.30 5.82
N ASN A 113 5.32 -9.30 6.46
CA ASN A 113 6.78 -9.41 6.60
C ASN A 113 7.48 -9.54 5.23
N TYR A 114 6.89 -10.29 4.30
CA TYR A 114 7.34 -10.35 2.92
C TYR A 114 7.26 -8.98 2.23
N LEU A 115 6.11 -8.30 2.29
CA LEU A 115 5.95 -6.97 1.69
C LEU A 115 6.94 -5.95 2.28
N ILE A 116 7.19 -5.97 3.59
CA ILE A 116 8.20 -5.13 4.24
C ILE A 116 9.58 -5.39 3.64
N SER A 117 9.92 -6.65 3.39
CA SER A 117 11.20 -7.03 2.78
C SER A 117 11.31 -6.48 1.35
N VAL A 118 10.24 -6.59 0.55
CA VAL A 118 10.16 -5.99 -0.80
C VAL A 118 10.35 -4.47 -0.75
N LEU A 119 9.66 -3.78 0.14
CA LEU A 119 9.78 -2.32 0.31
C LEU A 119 11.20 -1.89 0.66
N ARG A 120 11.91 -2.65 1.50
CA ARG A 120 13.31 -2.38 1.84
C ARG A 120 14.25 -2.59 0.66
N LEU A 121 14.05 -3.65 -0.11
CA LEU A 121 14.85 -3.91 -1.33
C LEU A 121 14.72 -2.75 -2.33
N GLN A 122 13.52 -2.18 -2.46
CA GLN A 122 13.26 -1.01 -3.28
C GLN A 122 13.74 0.32 -2.67
N ARG A 123 14.28 0.30 -1.43
CA ARG A 123 14.65 1.49 -0.65
C ARG A 123 13.49 2.47 -0.44
N TRP A 124 12.26 1.96 -0.43
CA TRP A 124 11.04 2.75 -0.21
C TRP A 124 10.71 2.93 1.27
N ILE A 125 11.29 2.10 2.14
CA ILE A 125 11.31 2.31 3.59
C ILE A 125 12.75 2.21 4.11
N PRO A 126 13.07 2.87 5.25
CA PRO A 126 14.38 2.77 5.89
C PRO A 126 14.75 1.32 6.27
N PRO A 127 16.06 1.00 6.34
CA PRO A 127 16.52 -0.28 6.86
C PRO A 127 16.13 -0.47 8.33
N LEU A 128 16.15 -1.71 8.81
CA LEU A 128 16.06 -1.98 10.25
C LEU A 128 17.22 -1.30 10.96
N GLN A 129 16.90 -0.62 12.06
CA GLN A 129 17.86 -0.12 13.04
C GLN A 129 17.89 -1.06 14.22
#